data_AF-A0A1F4VCE1-F1
#
_entry.id   AF-A0A1F4VCE1-F1
#
_cell.length_a   1.000
_cell.length_b   1.000
_cell.length_c   1.000
_cell.angle_alpha   90.00
_cell.angle_beta   90.00
_cell.angle_gamma   90.00
#
_symmetry.space_group_name_H-M   'P 1'
#
loop_
_entity.id
_entity.type
_entity.pdbx_description
1 polymer ?
#
loop_
_entity_poly.entity_id
_entity_poly.type
_entity_poly.pdbx_seq_one_letter_code
_entity_poly.pdbx_strand_id
1 'polypeptide(L)'
;MKFLFEEIANIEYLNLEFSKLEIEETELDHLNHLAKSIIHHKTLDLILDELPDDCREEFLVILSEDEDHQTVLDYLKKSIKDFEVKLIEKVKEIELELMAEIKGEGTA
;
A
#
# COMPACT_ATOMS: atom_id res chain seq x y z
N MET A 1 -13.23 2.03 0.47
CA MET A 1 -12.13 1.27 -0.19
C MET A 1 -10.90 2.10 -0.57
N LYS A 2 -10.93 3.44 -0.65
CA LYS A 2 -9.68 4.19 -0.83
C LYS A 2 -8.93 4.14 0.51
N PHE A 3 -7.74 3.52 0.55
CA PHE A 3 -6.74 3.67 1.62
C PHE A 3 -6.70 2.65 2.77
N LEU A 4 -7.22 1.43 2.57
CA LEU A 4 -7.24 0.34 3.57
C LEU A 4 -5.89 0.08 4.28
N PHE A 5 -4.78 0.25 3.56
CA PHE A 5 -3.45 -0.05 4.06
C PHE A 5 -2.67 1.19 4.48
N GLU A 6 -3.22 2.41 4.37
CA GLU A 6 -2.50 3.64 4.72
C GLU A 6 -2.17 3.73 6.21
N GLU A 7 -3.09 3.34 7.09
CA GLU A 7 -2.85 3.36 8.54
C GLU A 7 -1.76 2.36 8.96
N ILE A 8 -1.56 1.29 8.18
CA ILE A 8 -0.55 0.27 8.47
C ILE A 8 0.77 0.58 7.76
N ALA A 9 0.69 1.15 6.57
CA ALA A 9 1.84 1.50 5.73
C ALA A 9 2.68 2.64 6.33
N ASN A 10 2.10 3.47 7.21
CA ASN A 10 2.75 4.66 7.75
C ASN A 10 3.51 5.45 6.68
N ILE A 11 2.76 5.97 5.70
CA ILE A 11 3.27 6.77 4.57
C ILE A 11 3.85 8.14 4.97
N GLU A 12 4.00 8.41 6.28
CA GLU A 12 4.62 9.64 6.79
C GLU A 12 6.03 9.85 6.24
N TYR A 13 6.77 8.76 5.98
CA TYR A 13 8.09 8.85 5.38
C TYR A 13 8.05 9.44 3.95
N LEU A 14 7.16 8.93 3.08
CA LEU A 14 6.96 9.50 1.74
C LEU A 14 6.48 10.94 1.78
N ASN A 15 5.51 11.26 2.63
CA ASN A 15 5.02 12.63 2.78
C ASN A 15 6.17 13.59 3.18
N LEU A 16 7.02 13.16 4.12
CA LEU A 16 8.19 13.93 4.54
C LEU A 16 9.19 14.10 3.40
N GLU A 17 9.51 13.04 2.65
CA GLU A 17 10.44 13.12 1.54
C GLU A 17 9.89 13.99 0.38
N PHE A 18 8.61 13.87 0.05
CA PHE A 18 7.99 14.71 -0.98
C PHE A 18 7.94 16.17 -0.56
N SER A 19 7.74 16.47 0.73
CA SER A 19 7.80 17.85 1.24
C SER A 19 9.18 18.51 1.10
N LYS A 20 10.24 17.72 0.89
CA LYS A 20 11.61 18.22 0.62
C LYS A 20 11.85 18.51 -0.86
N LEU A 21 10.96 18.03 -1.75
CA LEU A 21 10.97 18.43 -3.15
C LEU A 21 10.46 19.87 -3.18
N GLU A 22 11.25 20.80 -3.72
CA GLU A 22 10.86 22.20 -3.87
C GLU A 22 9.82 22.35 -5.01
N ILE A 23 8.65 21.74 -4.83
CA ILE A 23 7.54 21.68 -5.80
C ILE A 23 6.32 22.43 -5.29
N GLU A 24 5.35 22.67 -6.18
CA GLU A 24 4.09 23.32 -5.78
C GLU A 24 3.25 22.41 -4.87
N GLU A 25 2.46 23.01 -3.97
CA GLU A 25 1.58 22.28 -3.04
C GLU A 25 0.59 21.38 -3.78
N THR A 26 0.09 21.82 -4.94
CA THR A 26 -0.79 21.04 -5.82
C THR A 26 -0.10 19.83 -6.43
N GLU A 27 1.18 19.94 -6.78
CA GLU A 27 2.00 18.83 -7.28
C GLU A 27 2.34 17.85 -6.15
N LEU A 28 2.63 18.37 -4.96
CA LEU A 28 2.84 17.58 -3.75
C LEU A 28 1.60 16.73 -3.41
N ASP A 29 0.41 17.35 -3.42
CA ASP A 29 -0.86 16.64 -3.22
C ASP A 29 -1.10 15.56 -4.29
N HIS A 30 -0.75 15.85 -5.54
CA HIS A 30 -0.87 14.88 -6.63
C HIS A 30 0.08 13.68 -6.43
N LEU A 31 1.35 13.94 -6.07
CA LEU A 31 2.33 12.89 -5.76
C LEU A 31 1.91 12.05 -4.56
N ASN A 32 1.40 12.67 -3.50
CA ASN A 32 0.84 11.95 -2.36
C ASN A 32 -0.31 11.05 -2.81
N HIS A 33 -1.24 11.56 -3.62
CA HIS A 33 -2.35 10.74 -4.12
C HIS A 33 -1.89 9.56 -4.98
N LEU A 34 -0.89 9.78 -5.85
CA LEU A 34 -0.30 8.73 -6.67
C LEU A 34 0.38 7.66 -5.81
N ALA A 35 1.22 8.07 -4.86
CA ALA A 35 1.91 7.15 -3.96
C ALA A 35 0.91 6.29 -3.16
N LYS A 36 -0.14 6.91 -2.62
CA LYS A 36 -1.22 6.20 -1.92
C LYS A 36 -1.91 5.18 -2.82
N SER A 37 -2.19 5.55 -4.08
CA SER A 37 -2.80 4.65 -5.06
C SER A 37 -1.90 3.46 -5.38
N ILE A 38 -0.60 3.71 -5.58
CA ILE A 38 0.40 2.68 -5.91
C ILE A 38 0.56 1.71 -4.74
N ILE A 39 0.69 2.23 -3.51
CA ILE A 39 0.78 1.42 -2.30
C ILE A 39 -0.46 0.53 -2.17
N HIS A 40 -1.65 1.10 -2.34
CA HIS A 40 -2.89 0.34 -2.25
C HIS A 40 -2.93 -0.82 -3.25
N HIS A 41 -2.63 -0.56 -4.53
CA HIS A 41 -2.67 -1.58 -5.57
C HIS A 41 -1.59 -2.65 -5.38
N LYS A 42 -0.33 -2.27 -5.17
CA LYS A 42 0.76 -3.23 -4.99
C LYS A 42 0.61 -4.08 -3.73
N THR A 43 0.01 -3.53 -2.68
CA THR A 43 -0.33 -4.28 -1.48
C THR A 43 -1.47 -5.26 -1.72
N LEU A 44 -2.49 -4.84 -2.47
CA LEU A 44 -3.59 -5.73 -2.86
C LEU A 44 -3.08 -6.89 -3.72
N ASP A 45 -2.17 -6.62 -4.66
CA ASP A 45 -1.55 -7.65 -5.49
C ASP A 45 -0.78 -8.67 -4.63
N LEU A 46 0.05 -8.21 -3.67
CA LEU A 46 0.73 -9.09 -2.72
C LEU A 46 -0.26 -10.00 -1.97
N ILE A 47 -1.36 -9.42 -1.49
CA ILE A 47 -2.38 -10.16 -0.75
C ILE A 47 -3.01 -11.23 -1.63
N LEU A 48 -3.38 -10.88 -2.87
CA LEU A 48 -3.98 -11.82 -3.80
C LEU A 48 -3.01 -12.94 -4.19
N ASP A 49 -1.72 -12.64 -4.33
CA ASP A 49 -0.67 -13.61 -4.63
C ASP A 49 -0.38 -14.57 -3.47
N GLU A 50 -0.44 -14.07 -2.23
CA GLU A 50 -0.18 -14.86 -1.02
C GLU A 50 -1.42 -15.63 -0.53
N LEU A 51 -2.62 -15.17 -0.90
CA LEU A 51 -3.85 -15.88 -0.57
C LEU A 51 -3.96 -17.19 -1.38
N PRO A 52 -4.28 -18.30 -0.71
CA PRO A 52 -4.71 -19.52 -1.39
C PRO A 52 -5.89 -19.23 -2.34
N ASP A 53 -5.95 -19.93 -3.47
CA ASP A 53 -7.02 -19.73 -4.47
C ASP A 53 -8.43 -19.82 -3.84
N ASP A 54 -8.62 -20.77 -2.91
CA ASP A 54 -9.89 -20.98 -2.19
C ASP A 54 -10.27 -19.83 -1.24
N CYS A 55 -9.29 -19.06 -0.76
CA CYS A 55 -9.49 -17.91 0.13
C CYS A 55 -9.65 -16.59 -0.63
N ARG A 56 -9.32 -16.59 -1.93
CA ARG A 56 -9.25 -15.36 -2.75
C ARG A 56 -10.63 -14.80 -3.04
N GLU A 57 -11.62 -15.66 -3.33
CA GLU A 57 -13.02 -15.24 -3.50
C GLU A 57 -13.63 -14.69 -2.20
N GLU A 58 -13.40 -15.38 -1.08
CA GLU A 58 -13.90 -14.96 0.24
C GLU A 58 -13.30 -13.61 0.65
N PHE A 59 -12.00 -13.41 0.42
CA PHE A 59 -11.35 -12.13 0.61
C PHE A 59 -12.01 -11.00 -0.21
N LEU A 60 -12.31 -11.23 -1.49
CA LEU A 60 -12.94 -10.21 -2.35
C LEU A 60 -14.36 -9.85 -1.87
N VAL A 61 -15.11 -10.83 -1.37
CA VAL A 61 -16.44 -10.59 -0.78
C VAL A 61 -16.30 -9.73 0.48
N ILE A 62 -15.43 -10.13 1.42
CA ILE A 62 -15.18 -9.37 2.66
C ILE A 62 -14.70 -7.95 2.33
N LEU A 63 -13.79 -7.80 1.37
CA LEU A 63 -13.29 -6.49 0.92
C LEU A 63 -14.40 -5.60 0.34
N SER A 64 -15.41 -6.20 -0.30
CA SER A 64 -16.55 -5.47 -0.88
C SER A 64 -17.61 -5.06 0.15
N GLU A 65 -17.74 -5.82 1.24
CA GLU A 65 -18.76 -5.64 2.28
C GLU A 65 -18.25 -4.86 3.51
N ASP A 66 -16.94 -4.90 3.79
CA ASP A 66 -16.35 -4.34 5.00
C ASP A 66 -15.99 -2.85 4.84
N GLU A 67 -16.86 -1.98 5.39
CA GLU A 67 -16.65 -0.53 5.39
C GLU A 67 -15.51 -0.08 6.33
N ASP A 68 -15.31 -0.79 7.45
CA ASP A 68 -14.35 -0.42 8.51
C ASP A 68 -12.99 -1.12 8.40
N HIS A 69 -12.82 -2.02 7.43
CA HIS A 69 -11.54 -2.63 7.05
C HIS A 69 -10.86 -3.52 8.11
N GLN A 70 -11.38 -3.54 9.33
CA GLN A 70 -10.91 -4.36 10.43
C GLN A 70 -11.15 -5.86 10.16
N THR A 71 -12.28 -6.20 9.55
CA THR A 71 -12.65 -7.59 9.25
C THR A 71 -11.72 -8.14 8.17
N VAL A 72 -11.40 -7.32 7.16
CA VAL A 72 -10.40 -7.64 6.12
C VAL A 72 -9.05 -7.94 6.75
N LEU A 73 -8.57 -7.10 7.67
CA LEU A 73 -7.27 -7.29 8.31
C LEU A 73 -7.20 -8.55 9.17
N ASP A 74 -8.24 -8.81 9.96
CA ASP A 74 -8.32 -10.02 10.78
C ASP A 74 -8.38 -11.29 9.94
N TYR A 75 -9.04 -11.24 8.77
CA TYR A 75 -9.03 -12.33 7.80
C TYR A 75 -7.61 -12.57 7.27
N LEU A 76 -6.93 -11.51 6.81
CA LEU A 76 -5.57 -11.61 6.26
C LEU A 76 -4.57 -12.13 7.28
N LYS A 77 -4.64 -11.69 8.54
CA LYS A 77 -3.76 -12.19 9.62
C LYS A 77 -3.95 -13.67 9.91
N LYS A 78 -5.15 -14.22 9.68
CA LYS A 78 -5.44 -15.65 9.86
C LYS A 78 -5.03 -16.47 8.65
N SER A 79 -5.23 -15.93 7.45
CA SER A 79 -5.00 -16.64 6.18
C SER A 79 -3.55 -16.58 5.72
N ILE A 80 -2.84 -15.49 6.02
CA ILE A 80 -1.44 -15.27 5.64
C ILE A 80 -0.58 -15.24 6.90
N LYS A 81 0.38 -16.16 6.97
CA LYS A 81 1.35 -16.20 8.08
C LYS A 81 2.29 -14.99 8.00
N ASP A 82 2.53 -14.36 9.15
CA ASP A 82 3.41 -13.19 9.28
C ASP A 82 2.97 -12.01 8.37
N PHE A 83 1.66 -11.91 8.11
CA PHE A 83 1.05 -10.92 7.22
C PHE A 83 1.51 -9.48 7.50
N GLU A 84 1.49 -9.05 8.77
CA GLU A 84 1.88 -7.67 9.12
C GLU A 84 3.34 -7.38 8.77
N VAL A 85 4.24 -8.34 8.95
CA VAL A 85 5.66 -8.18 8.61
C VAL A 85 5.81 -8.06 7.10
N LYS A 86 5.18 -8.97 6.34
CA LYS A 86 5.18 -8.95 4.87
C LYS A 86 4.60 -7.66 4.32
N LEU A 87 3.53 -7.16 4.92
CA LEU A 87 2.89 -5.90 4.56
C LEU A 87 3.84 -4.72 4.79
N ILE A 88 4.47 -4.63 5.96
CA ILE A 88 5.43 -3.56 6.27
C ILE A 88 6.63 -3.61 5.32
N GLU A 89 7.18 -4.80 5.05
CA GLU A 89 8.29 -4.97 4.11
C GLU A 89 7.89 -4.55 2.69
N LYS A 90 6.69 -4.95 2.24
CA LYS A 90 6.21 -4.59 0.91
C LYS A 90 5.98 -3.10 0.77
N VAL A 91 5.38 -2.46 1.78
CA VAL A 91 5.21 -1.01 1.79
C VAL A 91 6.56 -0.32 1.67
N LYS A 92 7.55 -0.71 2.49
CA LYS A 92 8.90 -0.12 2.42
C LYS A 92 9.58 -0.31 1.07
N GLU A 93 9.40 -1.48 0.45
CA GLU A 93 9.90 -1.73 -0.90
C GLU A 93 9.27 -0.74 -1.90
N ILE A 94 7.95 -0.54 -1.83
CA ILE A 94 7.23 0.41 -2.68
C ILE A 94 7.69 1.85 -2.41
N GLU A 95 7.89 2.24 -1.15
CA GLU A 95 8.41 3.57 -0.79
C GLU A 95 9.79 3.81 -1.42
N LEU A 96 10.68 2.81 -1.34
CA LEU A 96 12.01 2.90 -1.94
C LEU A 96 11.96 2.97 -3.47
N GLU A 97 11.10 2.18 -4.11
CA GLU A 97 10.88 2.22 -5.56
C GLU A 97 10.38 3.60 -6.00
N LEU A 98 9.34 4.13 -5.35
CA LEU A 98 8.79 5.46 -5.64
C LEU A 98 9.85 6.56 -5.46
N MET A 99 10.64 6.47 -4.39
CA MET A 99 11.72 7.42 -4.14
C MET A 99 12.84 7.34 -5.19
N ALA A 100 13.17 6.14 -5.67
CA ALA A 100 14.15 5.95 -6.73
C ALA A 100 13.65 6.51 -8.08
N GLU A 101 12.37 6.31 -8.41
CA GLU A 101 11.73 6.90 -9.58
C GLU A 101 11.76 8.44 -9.52
N ILE A 102 11.41 9.02 -8.37
CA ILE A 102 11.40 10.48 -8.16
C ILE A 102 12.79 11.09 -8.22
N LYS A 103 13.81 10.40 -7.67
CA LYS A 103 15.22 10.85 -7.73
C LYS A 103 15.85 10.66 -9.10
N GLY A 104 15.16 10.01 -10.05
CA GLY A 104 15.71 9.70 -11.37
C GLY A 104 16.77 8.60 -11.35
N GLU A 105 16.82 7.78 -10.30
CA GLU A 105 17.65 6.57 -10.23
C GLU A 105 16.96 5.35 -10.88
N GLY A 106 15.75 5.54 -11.39
CA GLY A 106 15.11 4.63 -12.34
C GLY A 106 15.89 4.60 -13.64
N THR A 107 16.64 3.52 -13.85
CA THR A 107 17.49 3.23 -15.01
C THR A 107 16.95 3.80 -16.33
N ALA A 108 17.72 4.74 -16.89
CA ALA A 108 17.84 4.99 -18.33
C ALA A 108 19.34 5.10 -18.68
#